data_AF-A0A8S9WGP0-F1
#
_entry.id   AF-A0A8S9WGP0-F1
#
_cell.length_a   1.000
_cell.length_b   1.000
_cell.length_c   1.000
_cell.angle_alpha   90.00
_cell.angle_beta   90.00
_cell.angle_gamma   90.00
#
_symmetry.space_group_name_H-M   'P 1'
#
loop_
_entity.id
_entity.type
_entity.pdbx_description
1 polymer ?
#
loop_
_entity_poly.entity_id
_entity_poly.type
_entity_poly.pdbx_seq_one_letter_code
_entity_poly.pdbx_strand_id
1 'polypeptide(L)'
;MYKKKQKIGSTIVVAALLIMPLTVCAAVPMPHGIKGIVYMSDGVTEVPAGTNFSVNDTTSGFFIEGTAGAGPHSGWYSVSINGNEGDTVIIRAWNTTHYGERTVILVEDMTGIDVIINRTLGLEPTVNVFDTGAPDNPYPSIAGTHNGTLKPNVTINVTTLYTYQCAGTGGHTEYAKIYNDSWNIETLPWTGYNGDWYNITFNETFTLLANETYYYTIRTGSYPQIHHTKALLTTNGWLNCTEFTDVNGKVYKDWIPAIKLE
;
A
#
# COMPACT_ATOMS: atom_id res chain seq x y z
N MET A 1 -29.20 52.11 -80.88
CA MET A 1 -29.46 50.72 -81.31
C MET A 1 -29.13 49.78 -80.15
N TYR A 2 -30.15 49.38 -79.38
CA TYR A 2 -30.00 48.59 -78.16
C TYR A 2 -29.86 47.10 -78.51
N LYS A 3 -28.67 46.50 -78.30
CA LYS A 3 -28.46 45.05 -78.46
C LYS A 3 -28.89 44.32 -77.17
N LYS A 4 -29.91 43.48 -77.30
CA LYS A 4 -30.45 42.58 -76.26
C LYS A 4 -29.37 41.58 -75.83
N LYS A 5 -28.96 41.60 -74.56
CA LYS A 5 -28.06 40.59 -73.97
C LYS A 5 -28.85 39.30 -73.71
N GLN A 6 -28.41 38.21 -74.34
CA GLN A 6 -28.91 36.87 -74.15
C GLN A 6 -28.34 36.30 -72.84
N LYS A 7 -29.20 36.05 -71.84
CA LYS A 7 -28.81 35.36 -70.59
C LYS A 7 -28.68 33.86 -70.89
N ILE A 8 -27.45 33.37 -70.85
CA ILE A 8 -27.15 31.93 -70.86
C ILE A 8 -27.23 31.47 -69.41
N GLY A 9 -28.28 30.72 -69.06
CA GLY A 9 -28.38 30.06 -67.77
C GLY A 9 -27.37 28.91 -67.70
N SER A 10 -26.36 29.04 -66.83
CA SER A 10 -25.50 27.92 -66.46
C SER A 10 -26.23 27.09 -65.40
N THR A 11 -26.69 25.91 -65.82
CA THR A 11 -27.18 24.88 -64.89
C THR A 11 -25.96 24.28 -64.18
N ILE A 12 -25.75 24.67 -62.92
CA ILE A 12 -24.75 24.04 -62.05
C ILE A 12 -25.33 22.68 -61.62
N VAL A 13 -24.76 21.59 -62.15
CA VAL A 13 -24.99 20.24 -61.64
C VAL A 13 -24.09 20.07 -60.42
N VAL A 14 -24.66 20.22 -59.21
CA VAL A 14 -23.97 19.89 -57.96
C VAL A 14 -23.98 18.37 -57.84
N ALA A 15 -22.85 17.72 -58.16
CA ALA A 15 -22.64 16.32 -57.83
C ALA A 15 -22.42 16.22 -56.31
N ALA A 16 -23.45 15.82 -55.58
CA ALA A 16 -23.34 15.49 -54.17
C ALA A 16 -22.50 14.20 -54.04
N LEU A 17 -21.23 14.35 -53.68
CA LEU A 17 -20.36 13.23 -53.33
C LEU A 17 -20.86 12.66 -52.00
N LEU A 18 -21.55 11.52 -52.05
CA LEU A 18 -22.02 10.80 -50.87
C LEU A 18 -20.79 10.17 -50.18
N ILE A 19 -20.24 10.87 -49.18
CA ILE A 19 -19.17 10.32 -48.34
C ILE A 19 -19.83 9.30 -47.41
N MET A 20 -19.80 8.02 -47.79
CA MET A 20 -20.11 6.94 -46.85
C MET A 20 -19.09 7.00 -45.71
N PRO A 21 -19.51 7.03 -44.43
CA PRO A 21 -18.57 6.79 -43.35
C PRO A 21 -18.01 5.38 -43.55
N LEU A 22 -16.68 5.26 -43.67
CA LEU A 22 -16.01 3.98 -43.47
C LEU A 22 -16.39 3.55 -42.05
N THR A 23 -17.29 2.58 -41.94
CA THR A 23 -17.47 1.85 -40.70
C THR A 23 -16.16 1.13 -40.45
N VAL A 24 -15.33 1.70 -39.59
CA VAL A 24 -14.20 0.98 -39.00
C VAL A 24 -14.85 -0.17 -38.24
N CYS A 25 -14.75 -1.37 -38.82
CA CYS A 25 -15.07 -2.58 -38.09
C CYS A 25 -14.13 -2.58 -36.88
N ALA A 26 -14.66 -2.46 -35.66
CA ALA A 26 -13.85 -2.71 -34.49
C ALA A 26 -13.32 -4.14 -34.62
N ALA A 27 -11.99 -4.29 -34.71
CA ALA A 27 -11.38 -5.61 -34.75
C ALA A 27 -11.90 -6.39 -33.53
N VAL A 28 -12.56 -7.52 -33.77
CA VAL A 28 -12.98 -8.38 -32.66
C VAL A 28 -11.69 -8.83 -32.00
N PRO A 29 -11.49 -8.60 -30.70
CA PRO A 29 -10.25 -8.99 -30.04
C PRO A 29 -10.09 -10.50 -30.24
N MET A 30 -8.99 -10.89 -30.88
CA MET A 30 -8.70 -12.29 -31.18
C MET A 30 -7.88 -12.84 -30.01
N PRO A 31 -8.20 -14.04 -29.51
CA PRO A 31 -7.34 -14.68 -28.52
C PRO A 31 -5.95 -14.93 -29.10
N HIS A 32 -4.93 -14.40 -28.44
CA HIS A 32 -3.52 -14.63 -28.74
C HIS A 32 -2.91 -15.58 -27.72
N GLY A 33 -2.07 -16.53 -28.15
CA GLY A 33 -1.33 -17.42 -27.29
C GLY A 33 -0.01 -16.81 -26.82
N ILE A 34 0.29 -16.86 -25.51
CA ILE A 34 1.61 -16.52 -24.98
C ILE A 34 2.15 -17.72 -24.20
N LYS A 35 3.37 -18.17 -24.54
CA LYS A 35 4.05 -19.28 -23.86
C LYS A 35 5.54 -19.06 -23.66
N GLY A 36 6.07 -19.59 -22.56
CA GLY A 36 7.48 -19.49 -22.19
C GLY A 36 7.82 -20.40 -21.00
N ILE A 37 9.07 -20.29 -20.54
CA ILE A 37 9.57 -20.99 -19.35
C ILE A 37 9.97 -19.95 -18.29
N VAL A 38 9.59 -20.22 -17.05
CA VAL A 38 10.03 -19.46 -15.88
C VAL A 38 11.30 -20.11 -15.32
N TYR A 39 12.35 -19.31 -15.17
CA TYR A 39 13.64 -19.70 -14.61
C TYR A 39 13.90 -19.04 -13.25
N MET A 40 14.66 -19.73 -12.42
CA MET A 40 15.28 -19.20 -11.20
C MET A 40 16.21 -18.02 -11.52
N SER A 41 16.71 -17.34 -10.50
CA SER A 41 17.57 -16.15 -10.64
C SER A 41 18.87 -16.38 -11.42
N ASP A 42 19.31 -17.63 -11.57
CA ASP A 42 20.47 -18.01 -12.40
C ASP A 42 20.19 -17.97 -13.92
N GLY A 43 18.92 -17.85 -14.32
CA GLY A 43 18.49 -17.82 -15.72
C GLY A 43 18.61 -19.14 -16.47
N VAL A 44 18.89 -20.25 -15.77
CA VAL A 44 19.11 -21.58 -16.37
C VAL A 44 18.26 -22.65 -15.71
N THR A 45 18.12 -22.62 -14.38
CA THR A 45 17.35 -23.61 -13.64
C THR A 45 15.86 -23.29 -13.75
N GLU A 46 15.02 -24.22 -14.21
CA GLU A 46 13.57 -24.03 -14.22
C GLU A 46 13.02 -23.90 -12.79
N VAL A 47 12.01 -23.05 -12.61
CA VAL A 47 11.31 -22.98 -11.31
C VAL A 47 10.54 -24.28 -11.03
N PRO A 48 10.23 -24.58 -9.76
CA PRO A 48 9.39 -25.73 -9.41
C PRO A 48 7.99 -25.64 -10.05
N ALA A 49 7.42 -26.80 -10.41
CA ALA A 49 6.02 -26.87 -10.81
C ALA A 49 5.12 -26.34 -9.68
N GLY A 50 4.08 -25.59 -10.03
CA GLY A 50 3.24 -24.86 -9.09
C GLY A 50 3.68 -23.42 -8.81
N THR A 51 4.77 -22.93 -9.42
CA THR A 51 5.20 -21.52 -9.26
C THR A 51 4.17 -20.58 -9.89
N ASN A 52 3.75 -19.54 -9.16
CA ASN A 52 2.73 -18.63 -9.62
C ASN A 52 3.23 -17.72 -10.75
N PHE A 53 2.34 -17.40 -11.69
CA PHE A 53 2.56 -16.36 -12.68
C PHE A 53 1.27 -15.61 -12.99
N SER A 54 1.40 -14.42 -13.57
CA SER A 54 0.34 -13.62 -14.12
C SER A 54 0.71 -13.08 -15.49
N VAL A 55 -0.30 -12.85 -16.31
CA VAL A 55 -0.19 -12.13 -17.59
C VAL A 55 -1.21 -11.01 -17.56
N ASN A 56 -0.70 -9.78 -17.68
CA ASN A 56 -1.48 -8.56 -17.58
C ASN A 56 -1.32 -7.75 -18.87
N ASP A 57 -2.40 -7.60 -19.62
CA ASP A 57 -2.49 -6.60 -20.68
C ASP A 57 -2.84 -5.25 -20.06
N THR A 58 -1.85 -4.36 -20.03
CA THR A 58 -1.99 -3.04 -19.41
C THR A 58 -2.82 -2.06 -20.25
N THR A 59 -3.07 -2.36 -21.52
CA THR A 59 -3.89 -1.53 -22.42
C THR A 59 -5.36 -1.88 -22.27
N SER A 60 -5.70 -3.17 -22.33
CA SER A 60 -7.09 -3.64 -22.27
C SER A 60 -7.59 -3.92 -20.85
N GLY A 61 -6.67 -4.05 -19.87
CA GLY A 61 -6.98 -4.45 -18.50
C GLY A 61 -7.25 -5.95 -18.34
N PHE A 62 -7.00 -6.77 -19.37
CA PHE A 62 -7.12 -8.22 -19.28
C PHE A 62 -6.04 -8.78 -18.36
N PHE A 63 -6.47 -9.58 -17.38
CA PHE A 63 -5.58 -10.16 -16.38
C PHE A 63 -5.90 -11.64 -16.17
N ILE A 64 -4.85 -12.48 -16.18
CA ILE A 64 -4.94 -13.90 -15.85
C ILE A 64 -3.82 -14.30 -14.91
N GLU A 65 -4.13 -15.16 -13.94
CA GLU A 65 -3.16 -15.83 -13.08
C GLU A 65 -3.19 -17.34 -13.28
N GLY A 66 -2.05 -17.97 -13.07
CA GLY A 66 -1.90 -19.41 -13.16
C GLY A 66 -0.67 -19.90 -12.42
N THR A 67 -0.41 -21.20 -12.56
CA THR A 67 0.81 -21.84 -12.04
C THR A 67 1.57 -22.51 -13.18
N ALA A 68 2.89 -22.41 -13.12
CA ALA A 68 3.80 -23.06 -14.07
C ALA A 68 3.88 -24.58 -13.81
N GLY A 69 4.36 -25.33 -14.80
CA GLY A 69 4.63 -26.77 -14.66
C GLY A 69 3.59 -27.70 -15.28
N ALA A 70 2.77 -27.18 -16.21
CA ALA A 70 1.93 -28.05 -17.04
C ALA A 70 2.78 -28.65 -18.20
N GLY A 71 2.90 -29.98 -18.27
CA GLY A 71 3.68 -30.64 -19.33
C GLY A 71 5.11 -31.04 -18.91
N PRO A 72 6.07 -31.17 -19.86
CA PRO A 72 7.37 -31.81 -19.59
C PRO A 72 8.39 -30.93 -18.85
N HIS A 73 8.08 -29.66 -18.66
CA HIS A 73 8.96 -28.62 -18.10
C HIS A 73 8.33 -28.06 -16.82
N SER A 74 9.07 -27.99 -15.72
CA SER A 74 8.56 -27.53 -14.42
C SER A 74 8.28 -26.02 -14.39
N GLY A 75 8.97 -25.25 -15.23
CA GLY A 75 8.78 -23.81 -15.38
C GLY A 75 7.81 -23.40 -16.48
N TRP A 76 7.20 -24.34 -17.21
CA TRP A 76 6.38 -24.00 -18.38
C TRP A 76 5.08 -23.30 -18.03
N TYR A 77 4.76 -22.25 -18.77
CA TYR A 77 3.47 -21.59 -18.72
C TYR A 77 2.93 -21.33 -20.14
N SER A 78 1.61 -21.34 -20.28
CA SER A 78 0.92 -21.05 -21.54
C SER A 78 -0.48 -20.51 -21.26
N VAL A 79 -0.82 -19.37 -21.84
CA VAL A 79 -2.14 -18.74 -21.68
C VAL A 79 -2.65 -18.19 -23.01
N SER A 80 -3.97 -18.06 -23.10
CA SER A 80 -4.63 -17.28 -24.15
C SER A 80 -5.05 -15.93 -23.58
N ILE A 81 -4.63 -14.85 -24.22
CA ILE A 81 -4.94 -13.47 -23.87
C ILE A 81 -5.88 -12.86 -24.90
N ASN A 82 -6.90 -12.13 -24.45
CA ASN A 82 -7.82 -11.43 -25.33
C ASN A 82 -7.42 -9.96 -25.43
N GLY A 83 -6.41 -9.68 -26.26
CA GLY A 83 -5.83 -8.34 -26.47
C GLY A 83 -5.77 -7.99 -27.96
N ASN A 84 -5.40 -6.75 -28.27
CA ASN A 84 -5.13 -6.30 -29.64
C ASN A 84 -3.63 -6.34 -29.93
N GLU A 85 -3.28 -6.55 -31.19
CA GLU A 85 -1.89 -6.40 -31.62
C GLU A 85 -1.39 -4.98 -31.33
N GLY A 86 -0.20 -4.89 -30.75
CA GLY A 86 0.38 -3.64 -30.26
C GLY A 86 0.15 -3.39 -28.76
N ASP A 87 -0.69 -4.17 -28.09
CA ASP A 87 -0.92 -4.02 -26.64
C ASP A 87 0.33 -4.37 -25.82
N THR A 88 0.53 -3.64 -24.72
CA THR A 88 1.65 -3.88 -23.80
C THR A 88 1.25 -4.90 -22.77
N VAL A 89 1.92 -6.06 -22.79
CA VAL A 89 1.65 -7.18 -21.91
C VAL A 89 2.81 -7.37 -20.94
N ILE A 90 2.50 -7.45 -19.65
CA ILE A 90 3.45 -7.75 -18.57
C ILE A 90 3.20 -9.19 -18.11
N ILE A 91 4.21 -10.03 -18.26
CA ILE A 91 4.25 -11.36 -17.67
C ILE A 91 5.05 -11.26 -16.39
N ARG A 92 4.45 -11.64 -15.26
CA ARG A 92 5.11 -11.68 -13.96
C ARG A 92 5.09 -13.09 -13.43
N ALA A 93 6.21 -13.60 -12.93
CA ALA A 93 6.26 -14.88 -12.22
C ALA A 93 6.86 -14.67 -10.84
N TRP A 94 6.42 -15.45 -9.86
CA TRP A 94 6.90 -15.32 -8.48
C TRP A 94 6.79 -16.60 -7.67
N ASN A 95 7.69 -16.73 -6.71
CA ASN A 95 7.61 -17.69 -5.62
C ASN A 95 7.40 -16.96 -4.29
N THR A 96 7.75 -17.57 -3.16
CA THR A 96 7.60 -16.95 -1.83
C THR A 96 8.56 -15.79 -1.54
N THR A 97 9.70 -15.73 -2.24
CA THR A 97 10.82 -14.83 -1.89
C THR A 97 11.35 -14.02 -3.07
N HIS A 98 10.99 -14.39 -4.30
CA HIS A 98 11.49 -13.79 -5.52
C HIS A 98 10.39 -13.64 -6.57
N TYR A 99 10.49 -12.62 -7.40
CA TYR A 99 9.68 -12.41 -8.59
C TYR A 99 10.53 -11.97 -9.77
N GLY A 100 9.93 -12.05 -10.95
CA GLY A 100 10.51 -11.63 -12.22
C GLY A 100 9.42 -11.09 -13.12
N GLU A 101 9.78 -10.16 -14.00
CA GLU A 101 8.85 -9.53 -14.95
C GLU A 101 9.46 -9.51 -16.35
N ARG A 102 8.62 -9.75 -17.35
CA ARG A 102 8.93 -9.66 -18.77
C ARG A 102 7.83 -8.83 -19.43
N THR A 103 8.21 -7.72 -20.05
CA THR A 103 7.28 -6.88 -20.81
C THR A 103 7.44 -7.16 -22.29
N VAL A 104 6.33 -7.37 -22.99
CA VAL A 104 6.30 -7.63 -24.44
C VAL A 104 5.21 -6.79 -25.10
N ILE A 105 5.36 -6.59 -26.41
CA ILE A 105 4.30 -6.04 -27.25
C ILE A 105 3.61 -7.23 -27.92
N LEU A 106 2.29 -7.31 -27.78
CA LEU A 106 1.51 -8.41 -28.31
C LEU A 106 1.51 -8.40 -29.84
N VAL A 107 1.99 -9.49 -30.44
CA VAL A 107 2.00 -9.72 -31.89
C VAL A 107 1.70 -11.18 -32.15
N GLU A 108 0.57 -11.47 -32.82
CA GLU A 108 0.11 -12.84 -33.09
C GLU A 108 0.26 -13.79 -31.86
N ASP A 109 0.61 -15.05 -32.08
CA ASP A 109 0.97 -15.99 -31.02
C ASP A 109 2.46 -15.87 -30.68
N MET A 110 2.77 -15.67 -29.41
CA MET A 110 4.13 -15.47 -28.91
C MET A 110 4.66 -16.72 -28.21
N THR A 111 5.90 -17.09 -28.53
CA THR A 111 6.58 -18.26 -27.96
C THR A 111 8.00 -17.88 -27.51
N GLY A 112 8.51 -18.53 -26.46
CA GLY A 112 9.84 -18.21 -25.91
C GLY A 112 9.86 -16.93 -25.07
N ILE A 113 8.72 -16.57 -24.48
CA ILE A 113 8.60 -15.42 -23.59
C ILE A 113 9.05 -15.83 -22.19
N ASP A 114 10.34 -16.02 -22.00
CA ASP A 114 10.84 -16.55 -20.73
C ASP A 114 10.87 -15.48 -19.64
N VAL A 115 10.63 -15.89 -18.39
CA VAL A 115 10.66 -15.00 -17.21
C VAL A 115 11.74 -15.50 -16.26
N ILE A 116 12.58 -14.60 -15.76
CA ILE A 116 13.63 -14.93 -14.78
C ILE A 116 13.25 -14.30 -13.44
N ILE A 117 13.06 -15.08 -12.39
CA ILE A 117 12.73 -14.59 -11.03
C ILE A 117 13.98 -14.04 -10.31
N ASN A 118 14.52 -12.94 -10.82
CA ASN A 118 15.78 -12.32 -10.39
C ASN A 118 15.63 -11.16 -9.39
N ARG A 119 14.41 -10.79 -9.03
CA ARG A 119 14.14 -9.77 -8.01
C ARG A 119 13.68 -10.45 -6.75
N THR A 120 14.12 -10.01 -5.60
CA THR A 120 13.53 -10.42 -4.33
C THR A 120 12.13 -9.82 -4.24
N LEU A 121 11.10 -10.65 -3.97
CA LEU A 121 9.87 -10.13 -3.38
C LEU A 121 10.32 -9.47 -2.10
N GLY A 122 10.23 -8.15 -2.04
CA GLY A 122 10.44 -7.46 -0.78
C GLY A 122 9.50 -8.10 0.22
N LEU A 123 10.06 -8.77 1.23
CA LEU A 123 9.46 -8.62 2.54
C LEU A 123 9.38 -7.10 2.69
N GLU A 124 8.17 -6.53 2.70
CA GLU A 124 7.96 -5.12 3.06
C GLU A 124 8.98 -4.80 4.15
N PRO A 125 9.86 -3.79 3.99
CA PRO A 125 10.85 -3.48 5.00
C PRO A 125 10.08 -3.43 6.30
N THR A 126 10.36 -4.35 7.23
CA THR A 126 9.58 -4.45 8.45
C THR A 126 9.68 -3.09 9.11
N VAL A 127 8.62 -2.30 9.01
CA VAL A 127 8.57 -0.99 9.64
C VAL A 127 8.61 -1.32 11.12
N ASN A 128 9.76 -1.09 11.74
CA ASN A 128 9.89 -1.28 13.17
C ASN A 128 8.93 -0.26 13.79
N VAL A 129 7.86 -0.76 14.39
CA VAL A 129 6.89 0.04 15.14
C VAL A 129 7.11 -0.14 16.63
N PHE A 130 6.82 0.88 17.43
CA PHE A 130 6.77 0.71 18.88
C PHE A 130 5.31 0.45 19.28
N ASP A 131 4.94 -0.81 19.49
CA ASP A 131 3.56 -1.19 19.79
C ASP A 131 3.45 -1.79 21.19
N THR A 132 2.60 -1.20 22.03
CA THR A 132 2.27 -1.72 23.36
C THR A 132 1.16 -2.77 23.33
N GLY A 133 0.44 -2.89 22.22
CA GLY A 133 -0.69 -3.77 22.03
C GLY A 133 -1.90 -3.42 22.91
N ALA A 134 -2.98 -4.17 22.71
CA ALA A 134 -4.14 -4.13 23.58
C ALA A 134 -3.87 -4.93 24.87
N PRO A 135 -4.18 -4.41 26.07
CA PRO A 135 -4.14 -5.19 27.31
C PRO A 135 -5.25 -6.26 27.34
N ASP A 136 -4.97 -7.39 28.01
CA ASP A 136 -5.99 -8.41 28.29
C ASP A 136 -7.16 -7.86 29.13
N ASN A 137 -6.85 -6.91 30.02
CA ASN A 137 -7.80 -6.25 30.92
C ASN A 137 -7.69 -4.72 30.79
N PRO A 138 -8.37 -4.11 29.79
CA PRO A 138 -8.27 -2.68 29.51
C PRO A 138 -8.96 -1.77 30.52
N TYR A 139 -9.78 -2.35 31.41
CA TYR A 139 -10.53 -1.62 32.42
C TYR A 139 -9.91 -1.78 33.83
N PRO A 140 -10.03 -0.76 34.70
CA PRO A 140 -10.67 0.54 34.47
C PRO A 140 -9.98 1.39 33.40
N SER A 141 -10.77 2.23 32.71
CA SER A 141 -10.29 3.12 31.65
C SER A 141 -10.82 4.52 31.93
N ILE A 142 -9.98 5.52 31.71
CA ILE A 142 -10.33 6.94 31.83
C ILE A 142 -9.29 7.78 31.10
N ALA A 143 -9.72 8.91 30.52
CA ALA A 143 -8.83 9.92 29.97
C ALA A 143 -7.91 10.53 31.05
N GLY A 144 -6.77 11.06 30.61
CA GLY A 144 -5.85 11.78 31.47
C GLY A 144 -4.51 12.04 30.80
N THR A 145 -3.50 12.36 31.62
CA THR A 145 -2.13 12.61 31.15
C THR A 145 -1.21 11.52 31.67
N HIS A 146 -0.59 10.79 30.73
CA HIS A 146 0.41 9.77 31.00
C HIS A 146 1.81 10.36 30.83
N ASN A 147 2.66 10.22 31.84
CA ASN A 147 4.06 10.58 31.80
C ASN A 147 4.92 9.34 32.07
N GLY A 148 6.03 9.21 31.35
CA GLY A 148 6.87 8.04 31.50
C GLY A 148 8.12 8.08 30.65
N THR A 149 8.75 6.92 30.52
CA THR A 149 9.90 6.72 29.63
C THR A 149 9.62 5.60 28.66
N LEU A 150 10.17 5.71 27.46
CA LEU A 150 10.20 4.65 26.47
C LEU A 150 11.65 4.44 26.01
N LYS A 151 12.02 3.17 25.79
CA LYS A 151 13.34 2.75 25.36
C LYS A 151 13.20 1.68 24.28
N PRO A 152 13.36 2.02 22.99
CA PRO A 152 13.33 1.05 21.91
C PRO A 152 14.53 0.10 22.01
N ASN A 153 14.38 -1.16 21.58
CA ASN A 153 15.50 -2.09 21.39
C ASN A 153 15.97 -2.15 19.92
N VAL A 154 15.18 -1.57 19.01
CA VAL A 154 15.45 -1.38 17.59
C VAL A 154 15.22 0.08 17.22
N THR A 155 15.81 0.53 16.11
CA THR A 155 15.58 1.88 15.60
C THR A 155 14.23 1.95 14.90
N ILE A 156 13.44 2.98 15.21
CA ILE A 156 12.03 3.16 14.80
C ILE A 156 11.90 4.54 14.16
N ASN A 157 11.36 4.60 12.94
CA ASN A 157 10.94 5.85 12.34
C ASN A 157 9.48 6.09 12.69
N VAL A 158 9.15 7.31 13.12
CA VAL A 158 7.83 7.64 13.66
C VAL A 158 7.30 8.88 12.95
N THR A 159 6.02 8.80 12.58
CA THR A 159 5.21 9.83 11.94
C THR A 159 3.88 10.03 12.67
N THR A 160 3.31 8.96 13.24
CA THR A 160 2.03 8.97 13.92
C THR A 160 2.07 8.23 15.25
N LEU A 161 1.09 8.55 16.09
CA LEU A 161 0.76 7.81 17.30
C LEU A 161 -0.69 7.32 17.18
N TYR A 162 -0.86 6.01 17.15
CA TYR A 162 -2.14 5.33 17.24
C TYR A 162 -2.50 5.06 18.71
N THR A 163 -3.77 5.22 19.07
CA THR A 163 -4.28 4.88 20.42
C THR A 163 -5.30 3.75 20.35
N TYR A 164 -5.08 2.69 21.14
CA TYR A 164 -6.08 1.64 21.30
C TYR A 164 -7.24 2.16 22.16
N GLN A 165 -8.46 2.11 21.64
CA GLN A 165 -9.65 2.55 22.36
C GLN A 165 -10.39 1.39 23.04
N CYS A 166 -11.09 1.68 24.14
CA CYS A 166 -12.14 0.79 24.60
C CYS A 166 -13.28 0.76 23.57
N ALA A 167 -13.83 -0.41 23.27
CA ALA A 167 -14.81 -0.58 22.20
C ALA A 167 -16.02 0.36 22.38
N GLY A 168 -16.35 1.12 21.32
CA GLY A 168 -17.50 2.03 21.30
C GLY A 168 -17.36 3.33 22.10
N THR A 169 -16.16 3.64 22.61
CA THR A 169 -15.96 4.81 23.48
C THR A 169 -15.36 6.03 22.79
N GLY A 170 -14.64 5.85 21.69
CA GLY A 170 -13.93 6.96 21.07
C GLY A 170 -12.61 7.32 21.76
N GLY A 171 -11.99 6.42 22.51
CA GLY A 171 -10.67 6.66 23.13
C GLY A 171 -9.61 7.09 22.11
N HIS A 172 -8.91 8.19 22.37
CA HIS A 172 -7.92 8.76 21.44
C HIS A 172 -6.83 9.52 22.19
N THR A 173 -5.80 9.94 21.47
CA THR A 173 -4.80 10.90 21.95
C THR A 173 -5.14 12.30 21.44
N GLU A 174 -5.16 13.28 22.34
CA GLU A 174 -5.35 14.69 22.00
C GLU A 174 -4.03 15.43 21.78
N TYR A 175 -2.97 14.94 22.43
CA TYR A 175 -1.64 15.53 22.40
C TYR A 175 -0.60 14.49 22.82
N ALA A 176 0.52 14.42 22.12
CA ALA A 176 1.70 13.72 22.59
C ALA A 176 2.97 14.53 22.39
N LYS A 177 3.90 14.36 23.32
CA LYS A 177 5.25 14.91 23.30
C LYS A 177 6.24 13.81 23.61
N ILE A 178 7.24 13.63 22.76
CA ILE A 178 8.37 12.73 22.98
C ILE A 178 9.64 13.57 23.07
N TYR A 179 10.49 13.33 24.06
CA TYR A 179 11.64 14.20 24.33
C TYR A 179 12.78 13.52 25.06
N ASN A 180 13.95 14.15 25.02
CA ASN A 180 15.10 13.89 25.88
C ASN A 180 15.66 15.24 26.38
N ASP A 181 16.84 15.24 26.98
CA ASP A 181 17.42 16.45 27.59
C ASP A 181 17.73 17.57 26.58
N SER A 182 17.89 17.26 25.28
CA SER A 182 18.32 18.22 24.24
C SER A 182 17.38 18.32 23.04
N TRP A 183 16.37 17.47 22.94
CA TRP A 183 15.47 17.36 21.79
C TRP A 183 14.04 17.04 22.23
N ASN A 184 13.05 17.55 21.50
CA ASN A 184 11.66 17.19 21.70
C ASN A 184 10.87 17.32 20.39
N ILE A 185 9.78 16.56 20.30
CA ILE A 185 8.81 16.63 19.23
C ILE A 185 7.40 16.52 19.79
N GLU A 186 6.46 17.19 19.14
CA GLU A 186 5.05 17.26 19.57
C GLU A 186 4.12 16.94 18.40
N THR A 187 2.94 16.44 18.74
CA THR A 187 1.87 16.21 17.78
C THR A 187 1.21 17.50 17.32
N LEU A 188 0.65 17.48 16.11
CA LEU A 188 -0.30 18.49 15.66
C LEU A 188 -1.58 18.46 16.55
N PRO A 189 -2.34 19.57 16.63
CA PRO A 189 -3.57 19.60 17.41
C PRO A 189 -4.59 18.56 16.94
N TRP A 190 -5.23 17.88 17.88
CA TRP A 190 -6.36 16.99 17.56
C TRP A 190 -7.54 17.78 16.97
N THR A 191 -8.08 17.33 15.83
CA THR A 191 -9.07 18.07 15.03
C THR A 191 -10.49 17.49 15.13
N GLY A 192 -10.75 16.67 16.15
CA GLY A 192 -12.04 16.01 16.35
C GLY A 192 -12.11 14.62 15.72
N TYR A 193 -13.32 14.02 15.77
CA TYR A 193 -13.63 12.70 15.22
C TYR A 193 -13.79 12.72 13.69
N ASN A 194 -12.83 13.31 12.97
CA ASN A 194 -12.83 13.43 11.52
C ASN A 194 -11.75 12.50 10.93
N GLY A 195 -12.08 11.77 9.86
CA GLY A 195 -11.11 10.91 9.18
C GLY A 195 -10.49 9.86 10.09
N ASP A 196 -9.16 9.76 10.08
CA ASP A 196 -8.38 8.82 10.88
C ASP A 196 -8.05 9.37 12.28
N TRP A 197 -9.10 9.68 13.05
CA TRP A 197 -8.98 10.31 14.37
C TRP A 197 -8.32 9.42 15.44
N TYR A 198 -8.12 8.13 15.13
CA TYR A 198 -7.38 7.19 15.98
C TYR A 198 -5.88 7.49 16.00
N ASN A 199 -5.39 8.12 14.93
CA ASN A 199 -4.02 8.51 14.74
C ASN A 199 -3.87 10.01 14.95
N ILE A 200 -2.81 10.39 15.65
CA ILE A 200 -2.36 11.77 15.72
C ILE A 200 -0.98 11.88 15.10
N THR A 201 -0.77 12.90 14.27
CA THR A 201 0.47 13.06 13.49
C THR A 201 1.44 13.98 14.22
N PHE A 202 2.73 13.64 14.20
CA PHE A 202 3.79 14.54 14.65
C PHE A 202 4.03 15.66 13.64
N ASN A 203 4.56 16.80 14.11
CA ASN A 203 4.85 17.93 13.22
C ASN A 203 5.89 17.61 12.13
N GLU A 204 6.74 16.60 12.36
CA GLU A 204 7.69 16.06 11.39
C GLU A 204 7.95 14.57 11.66
N THR A 205 8.54 13.88 10.68
CA THR A 205 9.04 12.51 10.86
C THR A 205 10.31 12.53 11.69
N PHE A 206 10.43 11.61 12.65
CA PHE A 206 11.61 11.50 13.51
C PHE A 206 12.03 10.05 13.71
N THR A 207 13.20 9.87 14.30
CA THR A 207 13.77 8.55 14.58
C THR A 207 14.02 8.38 16.07
N LEU A 208 13.46 7.31 16.63
CA LEU A 208 13.84 6.82 17.95
C LEU A 208 14.94 5.78 17.78
N LEU A 209 16.12 6.07 18.32
CA LEU A 209 17.29 5.20 18.19
C LEU A 209 17.21 4.02 19.16
N ALA A 210 17.68 2.86 18.70
CA ALA A 210 17.80 1.67 19.54
C ALA A 210 18.63 1.96 20.80
N ASN A 211 18.14 1.49 21.95
CA ASN A 211 18.75 1.60 23.28
C ASN A 211 18.88 3.02 23.85
N GLU A 212 18.34 4.04 23.18
CA GLU A 212 18.21 5.38 23.73
C GLU A 212 16.95 5.50 24.58
N THR A 213 17.01 6.32 25.64
CA THR A 213 15.86 6.55 26.53
C THR A 213 15.23 7.90 26.21
N TYR A 214 13.93 7.87 25.99
CA TYR A 214 13.12 9.05 25.75
C TYR A 214 12.05 9.15 26.84
N TYR A 215 11.65 10.38 27.13
CA TYR A 215 10.47 10.68 27.95
C TYR A 215 9.28 10.88 27.03
N TYR A 216 8.09 10.54 27.55
CA TYR A 216 6.83 10.83 26.87
C TYR A 216 5.87 11.54 27.81
N THR A 217 5.08 12.43 27.23
CA THR A 217 3.84 12.96 27.79
C THR A 217 2.75 12.71 26.77
N ILE A 218 1.71 11.95 27.13
CA ILE A 218 0.58 11.63 26.26
C ILE A 218 -0.70 12.01 26.99
N ARG A 219 -1.48 12.92 26.40
CA ARG A 219 -2.80 13.30 26.90
C ARG A 219 -3.87 12.59 26.08
N THR A 220 -4.64 11.74 26.75
CA THR A 220 -5.71 10.96 26.15
C THR A 220 -7.07 11.60 26.41
N GLY A 221 -7.99 11.38 25.49
CA GLY A 221 -9.40 11.76 25.56
C GLY A 221 -10.32 10.53 25.59
N SER A 222 -11.54 10.71 26.09
CA SER A 222 -12.55 9.64 26.25
C SER A 222 -12.05 8.45 27.10
N TYR A 223 -12.09 7.21 26.57
CA TYR A 223 -11.71 5.98 27.28
C TYR A 223 -10.68 5.18 26.45
N PRO A 224 -9.38 5.53 26.54
CA PRO A 224 -8.30 4.75 25.93
C PRO A 224 -8.13 3.41 26.67
N GLN A 225 -7.58 2.39 26.03
CA GLN A 225 -7.16 1.19 26.73
C GLN A 225 -5.91 1.47 27.57
N ILE A 226 -5.86 0.88 28.76
CA ILE A 226 -4.78 1.10 29.73
C ILE A 226 -4.24 -0.24 30.20
N HIS A 227 -2.92 -0.38 30.14
CA HIS A 227 -2.18 -1.46 30.78
C HIS A 227 -1.99 -1.12 32.26
N HIS A 228 -2.54 -1.94 33.14
CA HIS A 228 -2.45 -1.79 34.59
C HIS A 228 -1.12 -2.36 35.14
N THR A 229 0.00 -1.83 34.66
CA THR A 229 1.36 -2.18 35.06
C THR A 229 2.28 -0.96 35.10
N LYS A 230 3.34 -1.03 35.92
CA LYS A 230 4.36 0.03 36.03
C LYS A 230 5.33 0.06 34.85
N ALA A 231 5.56 -1.10 34.24
CA ALA A 231 6.49 -1.31 33.15
C ALA A 231 5.93 -2.36 32.21
N LEU A 232 6.10 -2.13 30.91
CA LEU A 232 5.64 -2.99 29.85
C LEU A 232 6.78 -3.29 28.89
N LEU A 233 7.07 -4.58 28.71
CA LEU A 233 7.94 -5.07 27.65
C LEU A 233 7.11 -5.25 26.38
N THR A 234 7.58 -4.69 25.28
CA THR A 234 7.03 -4.90 23.95
C THR A 234 8.02 -5.71 23.11
N THR A 235 7.62 -6.10 21.90
CA THR A 235 8.54 -6.72 20.93
C THR A 235 9.75 -5.81 20.66
N ASN A 236 9.53 -4.50 20.61
CA ASN A 236 10.49 -3.51 20.12
C ASN A 236 11.03 -2.55 21.20
N GLY A 237 10.86 -2.87 22.48
CA GLY A 237 11.44 -2.11 23.58
C GLY A 237 10.66 -2.16 24.88
N TRP A 238 10.89 -1.16 25.74
CA TRP A 238 10.24 -1.03 27.04
C TRP A 238 9.56 0.31 27.19
N LEU A 239 8.43 0.33 27.88
CA LEU A 239 7.71 1.54 28.27
C LEU A 239 7.40 1.51 29.76
N ASN A 240 7.67 2.60 30.48
CA ASN A 240 7.47 2.73 31.92
C ASN A 240 6.50 3.87 32.22
N CYS A 241 5.62 3.66 33.20
CA CYS A 241 4.78 4.69 33.78
C CYS A 241 5.52 5.38 34.94
N THR A 242 5.83 6.67 34.79
CA THR A 242 6.27 7.50 35.92
C THR A 242 5.05 7.94 36.72
N GLU A 243 4.03 8.44 36.02
CA GLU A 243 2.75 8.83 36.59
C GLU A 243 1.67 8.87 35.50
N PHE A 244 0.43 8.61 35.90
CA PHE A 244 -0.77 8.89 35.13
C PHE A 244 -1.71 9.70 36.02
N THR A 245 -2.12 10.87 35.56
CA THR A 245 -3.11 11.71 36.25
C THR A 245 -4.41 11.69 35.46
N ASP A 246 -5.47 11.12 36.02
CA ASP A 246 -6.77 11.07 35.36
C ASP A 246 -7.46 12.45 35.31
N VAL A 247 -8.54 12.56 34.53
CA VAL A 247 -9.34 13.80 34.43
C VAL A 247 -9.97 14.25 35.76
N ASN A 248 -10.02 13.39 36.79
CA ASN A 248 -10.49 13.74 38.13
C ASN A 248 -9.34 14.16 39.07
N GLY A 249 -8.10 14.19 38.57
CA GLY A 249 -6.91 14.58 39.34
C GLY A 249 -6.32 13.46 40.20
N LYS A 250 -6.74 12.20 40.03
CA LYS A 250 -6.15 11.06 40.74
C LYS A 250 -4.91 10.55 40.02
N VAL A 251 -3.86 10.29 40.80
CA VAL A 251 -2.55 9.88 40.30
C VAL A 251 -2.34 8.38 40.49
N TYR A 252 -1.84 7.73 39.45
CA TYR A 252 -1.49 6.31 39.38
C TYR A 252 -0.04 6.18 38.90
N LYS A 253 0.63 5.08 39.25
CA LYS A 253 2.05 4.84 38.87
C LYS A 253 2.24 3.55 38.07
N ASP A 254 1.12 3.00 37.62
CA ASP A 254 0.99 1.68 37.03
C ASP A 254 -0.05 1.67 35.90
N TRP A 255 -0.27 2.83 35.25
CA TRP A 255 -1.27 3.00 34.20
C TRP A 255 -0.58 3.46 32.93
N ILE A 256 -0.17 2.49 32.12
CA ILE A 256 0.48 2.69 30.83
C ILE A 256 -0.59 2.82 29.73
N PRO A 257 -0.52 3.84 28.86
CA PRO A 257 -1.46 3.95 27.75
C PRO A 257 -1.17 2.86 26.71
N ALA A 258 -2.22 2.27 26.14
CA ALA A 258 -2.08 1.37 25.00
C ALA A 258 -2.00 2.18 23.69
N ILE A 259 -0.79 2.26 23.14
CA ILE A 259 -0.42 3.03 21.95
C ILE A 259 0.45 2.22 20.97
N LYS A 260 0.54 2.73 19.74
CA LYS A 260 1.51 2.32 18.74
C LYS A 260 2.15 3.56 18.06
N LEU A 261 3.47 3.57 17.91
CA LEU A 261 4.24 4.58 17.17
C LEU A 261 4.74 4.00 15.85
N GLU A 262 4.44 4.67 14.72
CA GLU A 262 4.78 4.24 13.36
C GLU A 262 5.04 5.40 12.40
#